data_AF-A0A1Y1K3L4-F1
#
_entry.id   AF-A0A1Y1K3L4-F1
#
_cell.length_a   1.000
_cell.length_b   1.000
_cell.length_c   1.000
_cell.angle_alpha   90.00
_cell.angle_beta   90.00
_cell.angle_gamma   90.00
#
_symmetry.space_group_name_H-M   'P 1'
#
loop_
_entity.id
_entity.type
_entity.pdbx_description
1 polymer ?
#
loop_
_entity_poly.entity_id
_entity_poly.type
_entity_poly.pdbx_seq_one_letter_code
_entity_poly.pdbx_strand_id
1 'polypeptide(L)'
;MSKRVGKEIQPSHTYKLTFGKSVLPQDIRAAYLKLKVRPYIGPPRKCYQCQKFGHLAKYCKAVPTCKCGKGLRSDEERCADPPKCVNCGGPHTRDYTGCPIFIKEKEIMRVTTVHKNL
;
A
#
# COMPACT_ATOMS: atom_id res chain seq x y z
N MET A 1 -14.19 -3.31 -8.53
CA MET A 1 -12.71 -3.38 -8.41
C MET A 1 -12.23 -4.73 -8.97
N SER A 2 -10.94 -4.92 -9.23
CA SER A 2 -10.40 -6.21 -9.66
C SER A 2 -9.39 -6.74 -8.65
N LYS A 3 -9.38 -8.06 -8.44
CA LYS A 3 -8.39 -8.76 -7.62
C LYS A 3 -7.46 -9.57 -8.52
N ARG A 4 -6.20 -9.67 -8.14
CA ARG A 4 -5.24 -10.54 -8.83
C ARG A 4 -5.18 -11.87 -8.09
N VAL A 5 -5.47 -12.98 -8.76
CA VAL A 5 -5.38 -14.34 -8.24
C VAL A 5 -4.33 -15.06 -9.08
N GLY A 6 -3.14 -15.27 -8.52
CA GLY A 6 -1.99 -15.72 -9.30
C GLY A 6 -1.62 -14.73 -10.41
N LYS A 7 -1.65 -15.18 -11.67
CA LYS A 7 -1.37 -14.33 -12.84
C LYS A 7 -2.63 -13.66 -13.42
N GLU A 8 -3.82 -14.09 -13.02
CA GLU A 8 -5.08 -13.63 -13.61
C GLU A 8 -5.73 -12.47 -12.84
N ILE A 9 -6.48 -11.65 -13.56
CA ILE A 9 -7.28 -10.56 -13.01
C ILE A 9 -8.74 -10.99 -13.00
N GLN A 10 -9.32 -11.10 -11.80
CA GLN A 10 -10.72 -11.46 -11.62
C GLN A 10 -11.53 -10.27 -11.08
N PRO A 11 -12.82 -10.16 -11.42
CA PRO A 11 -13.70 -9.17 -10.81
C PRO A 11 -13.80 -9.40 -9.30
N SER A 12 -13.86 -8.30 -8.55
CA SER A 12 -14.09 -8.30 -7.10
C SER A 12 -15.46 -7.72 -6.79
N HIS A 13 -16.15 -8.31 -5.83
CA HIS A 13 -17.42 -7.84 -5.27
C HIS A 13 -17.22 -6.66 -4.31
N THR A 14 -16.04 -6.03 -4.32
CA THR A 14 -15.72 -4.84 -3.54
C THR A 14 -15.89 -3.59 -4.38
N TYR A 15 -16.63 -2.62 -3.82
CA TYR A 15 -16.88 -1.32 -4.41
C TYR A 15 -16.21 -0.23 -3.57
N LYS A 16 -15.53 0.70 -4.23
CA LYS A 16 -14.99 1.91 -3.60
C LYS A 16 -15.82 3.08 -4.07
N LEU A 17 -16.45 3.76 -3.13
CA LEU A 17 -17.29 4.92 -3.39
C LEU A 17 -16.60 6.18 -2.86
N THR A 18 -16.76 7.29 -3.58
CA THR A 18 -16.31 8.61 -3.16
C THR A 18 -17.55 9.46 -2.89
N PHE A 19 -17.61 10.05 -1.69
CA PHE A 19 -18.72 10.91 -1.29
C PHE A 19 -18.24 12.37 -1.34
N GLY A 20 -19.08 13.28 -1.85
CA GLY A 20 -18.82 14.72 -1.84
C GLY A 20 -19.00 15.39 -0.47
N LYS A 21 -19.17 14.61 0.60
CA LYS A 21 -19.37 15.11 1.97
C LYS A 21 -18.11 14.85 2.80
N SER A 22 -17.88 15.71 3.79
CA SER A 22 -16.75 15.62 4.71
C SER A 22 -16.86 14.48 5.72
N VAL A 23 -18.11 14.08 6.04
CA VAL A 23 -18.41 12.95 6.94
C VAL A 23 -18.97 11.79 6.12
N LEU A 24 -18.46 10.58 6.37
CA LEU A 24 -18.95 9.36 5.74
C LEU A 24 -20.35 9.00 6.27
N PRO A 25 -21.33 8.69 5.41
CA PRO A 25 -22.61 8.17 5.86
C PRO A 25 -22.39 6.79 6.50
N GLN A 26 -23.19 6.42 7.50
CA GLN A 26 -23.09 5.10 8.13
C GLN A 26 -23.58 3.98 7.22
N ASP A 27 -24.57 4.30 6.37
CA ASP A 27 -25.23 3.37 5.45
C ASP A 27 -25.56 4.07 4.12
N ILE A 28 -25.64 3.29 3.04
CA ILE A 28 -26.20 3.71 1.75
C ILE A 28 -27.31 2.77 1.33
N ARG A 29 -28.20 3.25 0.44
CA ARG A 29 -29.15 2.40 -0.27
C ARG A 29 -28.65 2.13 -1.68
N ALA A 30 -28.62 0.87 -2.07
CA ALA A 30 -28.35 0.43 -3.43
C ALA A 30 -29.46 -0.52 -3.85
N ALA A 31 -30.35 -0.07 -4.74
CA ALA A 31 -31.63 -0.71 -5.00
C ALA A 31 -32.41 -0.96 -3.69
N TYR A 32 -32.78 -2.21 -3.41
CA TYR A 32 -33.50 -2.64 -2.20
C TYR A 32 -32.59 -2.97 -1.01
N LEU A 33 -31.27 -2.78 -1.12
CA LEU A 33 -30.30 -3.12 -0.08
C LEU A 33 -29.87 -1.91 0.73
N LYS A 34 -29.79 -2.08 2.06
CA LYS A 34 -29.11 -1.14 2.97
C LYS A 34 -27.70 -1.66 3.25
N LEU A 35 -26.68 -0.96 2.77
CA LEU A 35 -25.29 -1.38 2.85
C LEU A 35 -24.52 -0.51 3.85
N LYS A 36 -23.82 -1.15 4.79
CA LYS A 36 -22.92 -0.47 5.73
C LYS A 36 -21.73 0.11 4.99
N VAL A 37 -21.43 1.37 5.24
CA VAL A 37 -20.22 2.02 4.72
C VAL A 37 -19.11 1.88 5.74
N ARG A 38 -17.89 1.63 5.25
CA ARG A 38 -16.68 1.60 6.06
C ARG A 38 -15.62 2.50 5.41
N PRO A 39 -14.81 3.23 6.19
CA PRO A 39 -13.69 3.98 5.63
C PRO A 39 -12.77 3.09 4.81
N TYR A 40 -12.38 3.56 3.62
CA TYR A 40 -11.41 2.85 2.79
C TYR A 40 -9.99 3.15 3.27
N ILE A 41 -9.38 2.18 3.95
CA ILE A 41 -7.97 2.25 4.36
C ILE A 41 -7.11 1.74 3.21
N GLY A 42 -6.46 2.65 2.49
CA GLY A 42 -5.54 2.32 1.41
C GLY A 42 -4.23 1.68 1.91
N PRO A 43 -3.47 1.02 1.01
CA PRO A 43 -2.16 0.51 1.37
C PRO A 43 -1.20 1.66 1.76
N PRO A 44 -0.19 1.39 2.61
CA PRO A 44 0.88 2.32 2.89
C PRO A 44 1.49 2.92 1.62
N ARG A 45 1.72 4.23 1.64
CA ARG A 45 2.40 4.94 0.56
C ARG A 45 3.82 4.41 0.44
N LYS A 46 4.17 3.92 -0.74
CA LYS A 46 5.49 3.38 -1.05
C LYS A 46 6.13 4.13 -2.19
N CYS A 47 7.41 4.41 -2.03
CA CYS A 47 8.22 4.97 -3.09
C CYS A 47 8.72 3.84 -3.98
N TYR A 48 8.32 3.83 -5.24
CA TYR A 48 8.77 2.81 -6.21
C TYR A 48 10.22 3.00 -6.67
N GLN A 49 10.85 4.13 -6.32
CA GLN A 49 12.25 4.42 -6.62
C GLN A 49 13.15 3.85 -5.52
N CYS A 50 12.99 4.25 -4.26
CA CYS A 50 13.86 3.79 -3.16
C CYS A 50 13.27 2.66 -2.29
N GLN A 51 12.06 2.19 -2.58
CA GLN A 51 11.30 1.17 -1.83
C GLN A 51 10.91 1.56 -0.38
N LYS A 52 11.24 2.76 0.09
CA LYS A 52 10.84 3.23 1.43
C LYS A 52 9.36 3.66 1.49
N PHE A 53 8.81 3.66 2.70
CA PHE A 53 7.46 4.18 2.96
C PHE A 53 7.45 5.72 3.12
N GLY A 54 6.24 6.30 3.13
CA GLY A 54 6.00 7.70 3.53
C GLY A 54 6.03 8.74 2.40
N HIS A 55 6.58 8.43 1.23
CA HIS A 55 6.64 9.38 0.10
C HIS A 55 6.38 8.72 -1.26
N LEU A 56 6.03 9.54 -2.23
CA LEU A 56 5.84 9.14 -3.63
C LEU A 56 7.16 9.26 -4.39
N ALA A 57 7.33 8.44 -5.43
CA ALA A 57 8.53 8.45 -6.28
C ALA A 57 8.85 9.84 -6.86
N LYS A 58 7.83 10.62 -7.25
CA LYS A 58 7.99 11.99 -7.77
C LYS A 58 8.70 12.97 -6.82
N TYR A 59 8.76 12.67 -5.53
CA TYR A 59 9.44 13.49 -4.52
C TYR A 59 10.73 12.83 -4.01
N CYS A 60 11.12 11.70 -4.58
CA CYS A 60 12.28 10.94 -4.15
C CYS A 60 13.56 11.49 -4.80
N LYS A 61 14.57 11.76 -3.98
CA LYS A 61 15.92 12.16 -4.43
C LYS A 61 16.95 11.04 -4.29
N ALA A 62 16.52 9.85 -3.88
CA ALA A 62 17.42 8.72 -3.62
C ALA A 62 17.67 7.89 -4.89
N VAL A 63 18.77 7.15 -4.91
CA VAL A 63 19.09 6.25 -6.02
C VAL A 63 18.04 5.12 -6.12
N PRO A 64 17.65 4.70 -7.34
CA PRO A 64 16.78 3.55 -7.53
C PRO A 64 17.30 2.31 -6.78
N THR A 65 16.43 1.70 -6.00
CA THR A 65 16.72 0.57 -5.13
C THR A 65 15.79 -0.58 -5.49
N CYS A 66 16.34 -1.77 -5.63
CA CYS A 66 15.55 -2.98 -5.87
C CYS A 66 14.78 -3.39 -4.61
N LYS A 67 13.72 -4.18 -4.77
CA LYS A 67 12.91 -4.72 -3.66
C LYS A 67 13.72 -5.55 -2.65
N CYS A 68 14.86 -6.09 -3.08
CA CYS A 68 15.81 -6.82 -2.25
C CYS A 68 16.73 -5.92 -1.40
N GLY A 69 16.64 -4.60 -1.58
CA GLY A 69 17.38 -3.59 -0.82
C GLY A 69 18.75 -3.19 -1.38
N LYS A 70 19.19 -3.80 -2.48
CA LYS A 70 20.40 -3.39 -3.21
C LYS A 70 20.09 -2.22 -4.16
N GLY A 71 21.00 -1.27 -4.26
CA GLY A 71 20.92 -0.19 -5.27
C GLY A 71 21.03 -0.77 -6.68
N LEU A 72 20.21 -0.28 -7.62
CA LEU A 72 20.27 -0.71 -9.01
C LEU A 72 21.52 -0.10 -9.64
N ARG A 73 22.62 -0.88 -9.73
CA ARG A 73 23.86 -0.47 -10.44
C ARG A 73 23.91 -0.99 -11.88
N SER A 74 23.10 -1.96 -12.26
CA SER A 74 22.91 -2.43 -13.65
C SER A 74 21.67 -3.33 -13.76
N ASP A 75 21.14 -3.48 -14.97
CA ASP A 75 19.87 -4.15 -15.28
C ASP A 75 19.91 -5.69 -15.19
N GLU A 76 21.08 -6.27 -14.86
CA GLU A 76 21.34 -7.72 -15.03
C GLU A 76 21.58 -8.49 -13.72
N GLU A 77 21.80 -7.82 -12.58
CA GLU A 77 21.86 -8.52 -11.29
C GLU A 77 20.44 -8.80 -10.79
N ARG A 78 19.83 -9.87 -11.32
CA ARG A 78 18.76 -10.58 -10.60
C ARG A 78 19.26 -10.78 -9.18
N CYS A 79 18.58 -10.19 -8.19
CA CYS A 79 18.97 -10.23 -6.78
C CYS A 79 19.18 -11.68 -6.29
N ALA A 80 20.37 -12.23 -6.49
CA ALA A 80 20.87 -13.43 -5.89
C ALA A 80 21.67 -12.97 -4.66
N ASP A 81 21.03 -13.13 -3.50
CA ASP A 81 21.54 -13.01 -2.13
C ASP A 81 20.33 -12.79 -1.21
N PRO A 82 20.41 -13.14 0.10
CA PRO A 82 19.27 -12.98 0.98
C PRO A 82 18.80 -11.51 0.97
N PRO A 83 17.50 -11.26 0.74
CA PRO A 83 16.99 -9.91 0.64
C PRO A 83 17.13 -9.19 1.98
N LYS A 84 17.51 -7.92 1.93
CA LYS A 84 17.58 -7.04 3.10
C LYS A 84 16.54 -5.94 2.98
N CYS A 85 15.62 -5.87 3.93
CA CYS A 85 14.55 -4.89 3.89
C CYS A 85 15.10 -3.47 4.10
N VAL A 86 14.86 -2.55 3.15
CA VAL A 86 15.29 -1.15 3.26
C VAL A 86 14.62 -0.37 4.41
N ASN A 87 13.54 -0.92 4.97
CA ASN A 87 12.75 -0.25 5.99
C ASN A 87 13.13 -0.70 7.40
N CYS A 88 13.29 -2.02 7.63
CA CYS A 88 13.60 -2.57 8.96
C CYS A 88 14.96 -3.26 9.06
N GLY A 89 15.68 -3.45 7.94
CA GLY A 89 16.96 -4.16 7.89
C GLY A 89 16.88 -5.69 7.96
N GLY A 90 15.70 -6.27 8.13
CA GLY A 90 15.51 -7.72 8.28
C GLY A 90 15.70 -8.55 7.00
N PRO A 91 15.82 -9.89 7.12
CA PRO A 91 16.14 -10.81 6.02
C PRO A 91 14.90 -11.13 5.16
N HIS A 92 14.26 -10.10 4.62
CA HIS A 92 13.09 -10.23 3.76
C HIS A 92 13.03 -9.07 2.75
N THR A 93 12.24 -9.26 1.69
CA THR A 93 11.98 -8.18 0.73
C THR A 93 11.02 -7.15 1.33
N ARG A 94 11.04 -5.94 0.79
CA ARG A 94 10.12 -4.85 1.19
C ARG A 94 8.62 -5.21 1.09
N ASP A 95 8.26 -6.21 0.28
CA ASP A 95 6.87 -6.63 0.08
C ASP A 95 6.37 -7.60 1.19
N TYR A 96 7.24 -8.02 2.11
CA TYR A 96 6.86 -8.88 3.23
C TYR A 96 5.88 -8.18 4.18
N THR A 97 4.70 -8.77 4.35
CA THR A 97 3.60 -8.21 5.15
C THR A 97 3.82 -8.31 6.65
N GLY A 98 4.76 -9.14 7.10
CA GLY A 98 5.17 -9.23 8.52
C GLY A 98 6.26 -8.22 8.92
N CYS A 99 6.68 -7.34 8.02
CA CYS A 99 7.68 -6.31 8.36
C CYS A 99 7.11 -5.34 9.42
N PRO A 100 7.83 -5.08 10.53
CA PRO A 100 7.32 -4.22 11.61
C PRO A 100 7.04 -2.79 11.14
N ILE A 101 7.86 -2.27 10.22
CA ILE A 101 7.64 -0.95 9.62
C ILE A 101 6.43 -0.95 8.70
N PHE A 102 6.18 -2.01 7.94
CA PHE A 102 4.97 -2.12 7.12
C PHE A 102 3.70 -2.13 7.99
N ILE A 103 3.72 -2.89 9.10
CA ILE A 103 2.62 -2.94 10.06
C ILE A 103 2.37 -1.55 10.64
N LYS A 104 3.43 -0.86 11.10
CA LYS A 104 3.34 0.50 11.62
C LYS A 104 2.73 1.47 10.60
N GLU A 105 3.20 1.45 9.35
CA GLU A 105 2.68 2.32 8.30
C GLU A 105 1.22 2.01 7.95
N LYS A 106 0.82 0.73 8.01
CA LYS A 106 -0.59 0.34 7.82
C LYS A 106 -1.48 0.91 8.93
N GLU A 107 -0.99 0.93 10.17
CA GLU A 107 -1.67 1.57 11.29
C GLU A 107 -1.75 3.09 11.13
N ILE A 108 -0.68 3.74 10.67
CA ILE A 108 -0.71 5.18 10.34
C ILE A 108 -1.76 5.46 9.26
N MET A 109 -1.84 4.65 8.20
CA MET A 109 -2.88 4.79 7.17
C MET A 109 -4.30 4.60 7.75
N ARG A 110 -4.49 3.70 8.71
CA ARG A 110 -5.77 3.50 9.40
C ARG A 110 -6.14 4.74 10.21
N VAL A 111 -5.25 5.19 11.10
CA VAL A 111 -5.47 6.34 11.98
C VAL A 111 -5.72 7.60 11.15
N THR A 112 -4.90 7.89 10.15
CA THR A 112 -5.08 9.07 9.27
C THR A 112 -6.35 9.02 8.44
N THR A 113 -6.85 7.84 8.09
CA THR A 113 -8.12 7.69 7.37
C THR A 113 -9.32 7.91 8.28
N VAL A 114 -9.27 7.42 9.52
CA VAL A 114 -10.38 7.48 10.49
C VAL A 114 -10.43 8.83 11.21
N HIS A 115 -9.28 9.34 11.61
CA HIS A 115 -9.11 10.61 12.32
C HIS A 115 -8.63 11.71 11.39
N LYS A 116 -9.09 11.69 10.14
CA LYS A 116 -8.83 12.78 9.21
C LYS A 116 -9.57 14.01 9.74
N ASN A 117 -8.91 14.74 10.64
CA ASN A 117 -9.34 16.04 11.09
C ASN A 117 -9.48 16.89 9.83
N LEU A 118 -10.71 17.35 9.61
CA LEU A 118 -10.98 18.48 8.73
C LEU A 118 -10.22 19.70 9.25
#